data_AF-A0A163DY73-F1
#
_entry.id   AF-A0A163DY73-F1
#
_cell.length_a   1.000
_cell.length_b   1.000
_cell.length_c   1.000
_cell.angle_alpha   90.00
_cell.angle_beta   90.00
_cell.angle_gamma   90.00
#
_symmetry.space_group_name_H-M   'P 1'
#
loop_
_entity.id
_entity.type
_entity.pdbx_description
1 polymer ?
#
loop_
_entity_poly.entity_id
_entity_poly.type
_entity_poly.pdbx_seq_one_letter_code
_entity_poly.pdbx_strand_id
1 'polypeptide(L)'
;ELGLHRALTVFSLPRKRMELYKRIWYSVYVTDRWCCAVMSRPLAISDSDCDIDLPSLGGETDDNEDYSIFVNFIKLSSILGEVLRRIYSPKAKSINLVESTIISTVQTLQQMLTEWFDQLPDNCKITSEDLIRLRQSPENTKKLTEGGPLMLCYYAITMLLHRNFILTENEESPISIQSDSVRRCKEAAARVIDIACIIPRMDIVNFGWNFAGI
;
A
#
# COMPACT_ATOMS: atom_id res chain seq x y z
N GLU A 1 -22.82 8.36 -14.61
CA GLU A 1 -21.89 7.86 -13.59
C GLU A 1 -22.67 7.35 -12.38
N LEU A 2 -22.26 6.25 -11.74
CA LEU A 2 -22.99 5.63 -10.62
C LEU A 2 -22.72 6.28 -9.25
N GLY A 3 -21.79 7.24 -9.17
CA GLY A 3 -21.52 7.98 -7.93
C GLY A 3 -20.94 7.16 -6.78
N LEU A 4 -20.30 6.01 -7.07
CA LEU A 4 -19.79 5.07 -6.06
C LEU A 4 -18.64 5.61 -5.20
N HIS A 5 -18.05 6.75 -5.56
CA HIS A 5 -17.07 7.45 -4.72
C HIS A 5 -17.72 8.17 -3.53
N ARG A 6 -19.05 8.28 -3.53
CA ARG A 6 -19.79 9.00 -2.50
C ARG A 6 -20.40 8.12 -1.43
N ALA A 7 -20.64 8.71 -0.25
CA ALA A 7 -21.37 8.11 0.83
C ALA A 7 -22.70 7.52 0.32
N LEU A 8 -22.85 6.20 0.42
CA LEU A 8 -24.00 5.47 -0.10
C LEU A 8 -25.27 5.64 0.76
N THR A 9 -25.24 6.51 1.77
CA THR A 9 -26.34 6.79 2.71
C THR A 9 -27.60 7.33 2.03
N VAL A 10 -27.45 7.94 0.85
CA VAL A 10 -28.56 8.50 0.06
C VAL A 10 -29.41 7.40 -0.58
N PHE A 11 -28.85 6.21 -0.79
CA PHE A 11 -29.58 5.09 -1.38
C PHE A 11 -30.00 4.11 -0.27
N SER A 12 -31.30 3.86 -0.14
CA SER A 12 -31.86 2.82 0.72
C SER A 12 -31.57 1.41 0.15
N LEU A 13 -30.29 1.06 0.03
CA LEU A 13 -29.82 -0.22 -0.50
C LEU A 13 -29.68 -1.25 0.63
N PRO A 14 -29.89 -2.55 0.34
CA PRO A 14 -29.51 -3.61 1.26
C PRO A 14 -28.01 -3.54 1.59
N ARG A 15 -27.65 -3.77 2.87
CA ARG A 15 -26.26 -3.74 3.36
C ARG A 15 -25.29 -4.54 2.49
N LYS A 16 -25.65 -5.78 2.11
CA LYS A 16 -24.83 -6.63 1.22
C LYS A 16 -24.47 -5.93 -0.10
N ARG A 17 -25.43 -5.20 -0.70
CA ARG A 17 -25.19 -4.43 -1.93
C ARG A 17 -24.34 -3.19 -1.67
N MET A 18 -24.52 -2.51 -0.54
CA MET A 18 -23.65 -1.38 -0.16
C MET A 18 -22.20 -1.82 0.00
N GLU A 19 -21.95 -2.93 0.69
CA GLU A 19 -20.60 -3.46 0.90
C GLU A 19 -19.97 -3.91 -0.42
N LEU A 20 -20.73 -4.55 -1.31
CA LEU A 20 -20.27 -4.85 -2.68
C LEU A 20 -19.85 -3.57 -3.44
N TYR A 21 -20.63 -2.50 -3.36
CA TYR A 21 -20.32 -1.23 -4.03
C TYR A 21 -19.07 -0.56 -3.46
N LYS A 22 -18.89 -0.59 -2.13
CA LYS A 22 -17.64 -0.16 -1.51
C LYS A 22 -16.46 -0.96 -2.04
N ARG A 23 -16.57 -2.29 -2.10
CA ARG A 23 -15.49 -3.15 -2.63
C ARG A 23 -15.16 -2.83 -4.08
N ILE A 24 -16.17 -2.71 -4.94
CA ILE A 24 -15.99 -2.33 -6.36
C ILE A 24 -15.28 -0.98 -6.47
N TRP A 25 -15.75 0.04 -5.73
CA TRP A 25 -15.13 1.36 -5.75
C TRP A 25 -13.65 1.30 -5.34
N TYR A 26 -13.36 0.63 -4.23
CA TYR A 26 -12.01 0.57 -3.73
C TYR A 26 -11.08 -0.30 -4.56
N SER A 27 -11.58 -1.29 -5.29
CA SER A 27 -10.78 -2.00 -6.30
C SER A 27 -10.31 -1.03 -7.38
N VAL A 28 -11.19 -0.16 -7.90
CA VAL A 28 -10.81 0.88 -8.87
C VAL A 28 -9.82 1.88 -8.26
N TYR A 29 -10.07 2.33 -7.04
CA TYR A 29 -9.19 3.25 -6.30
C TYR A 29 -7.76 2.71 -6.15
N VAL A 30 -7.64 1.45 -5.74
CA VAL A 30 -6.36 0.75 -5.60
C VAL A 30 -5.68 0.63 -6.96
N THR A 31 -6.39 0.15 -7.99
CA THR A 31 -5.84 0.02 -9.34
C THR A 31 -5.30 1.35 -9.87
N ASP A 32 -6.03 2.46 -9.72
CA ASP A 32 -5.56 3.80 -10.13
C ASP A 32 -4.18 4.13 -9.53
N ARG A 33 -4.01 3.94 -8.22
CA ARG A 33 -2.76 4.25 -7.50
C ARG A 33 -1.58 3.41 -7.97
N TRP A 34 -1.76 2.10 -8.04
CA TRP A 34 -0.69 1.20 -8.43
C TRP A 34 -0.33 1.33 -9.91
N CYS A 35 -1.32 1.48 -10.78
CA CYS A 35 -1.07 1.75 -12.19
C CYS A 35 -0.36 3.09 -12.39
N CYS A 36 -0.78 4.16 -11.72
CA CYS A 36 -0.13 5.47 -11.80
C CYS A 36 1.31 5.44 -11.28
N ALA A 37 1.59 4.70 -10.20
CA ALA A 37 2.94 4.51 -9.67
C ALA A 37 3.87 3.86 -10.70
N VAL A 38 3.40 2.81 -11.38
CA VAL A 38 4.19 2.08 -12.40
C VAL A 38 4.34 2.90 -13.68
N MET A 39 3.27 3.55 -14.13
CA MET A 39 3.25 4.31 -15.38
C MET A 39 3.81 5.73 -15.26
N SER A 40 4.19 6.18 -14.05
CA SER A 40 4.60 7.55 -13.78
C SER A 40 3.56 8.60 -14.23
N ARG A 41 2.28 8.31 -14.00
CA ARG A 41 1.15 9.20 -14.34
C ARG A 41 0.56 9.88 -13.10
N PRO A 42 -0.08 11.05 -13.25
CA PRO A 42 -0.87 11.64 -12.17
C PRO A 42 -2.04 10.72 -11.80
N LEU A 43 -2.39 10.70 -10.51
CA LEU A 43 -3.59 10.01 -10.02
C LEU A 43 -4.83 10.57 -10.71
N ALA A 44 -5.69 9.69 -11.21
CA ALA A 44 -6.97 10.10 -11.79
C ALA A 44 -8.01 10.38 -10.69
N ILE A 45 -7.91 9.70 -9.55
CA ILE A 45 -8.87 9.81 -8.45
C ILE A 45 -8.29 10.71 -7.36
N SER A 46 -8.96 11.84 -7.10
CA SER A 46 -8.64 12.73 -5.98
C SER A 46 -9.30 12.25 -4.69
N ASP A 47 -8.52 12.13 -3.63
CA ASP A 47 -9.03 11.78 -2.29
C ASP A 47 -10.03 12.83 -1.76
N SER A 48 -9.88 14.09 -2.16
CA SER A 48 -10.79 15.19 -1.77
C SER A 48 -12.21 15.01 -2.27
N ASP A 49 -12.39 14.22 -3.33
CA ASP A 49 -13.66 14.05 -4.03
C ASP A 49 -14.37 12.75 -3.62
N CYS A 50 -13.82 12.03 -2.65
CA CYS A 50 -14.32 10.74 -2.16
C CYS A 50 -14.75 10.85 -0.69
N ASP A 51 -16.00 10.49 -0.37
CA ASP A 51 -16.51 10.45 1.00
C ASP A 51 -17.16 9.09 1.36
N ILE A 52 -16.87 8.06 0.57
CA ILE A 52 -17.27 6.67 0.86
C ILE A 52 -16.43 6.06 1.98
N ASP A 53 -17.10 5.37 2.91
CA ASP A 53 -16.46 4.62 4.00
C ASP A 53 -15.78 3.34 3.51
N LEU A 54 -14.75 2.90 4.23
CA LEU A 54 -14.11 1.60 4.01
C LEU A 54 -15.14 0.44 4.05
N PRO A 55 -14.89 -0.65 3.31
CA PRO A 55 -15.64 -1.88 3.45
C PRO A 55 -15.49 -2.44 4.88
N SER A 56 -16.53 -3.13 5.35
CA SER A 56 -16.48 -3.96 6.55
C SER A 56 -15.43 -5.07 6.41
N LEU A 57 -14.81 -5.45 7.53
CA LEU A 57 -13.77 -6.49 7.55
C LEU A 57 -14.32 -7.91 7.37
N GLY A 58 -15.65 -8.11 7.47
CA GLY A 58 -16.29 -9.42 7.45
C GLY A 58 -17.27 -9.62 8.59
N GLY A 59 -18.02 -10.73 8.58
CA GLY A 59 -18.85 -11.18 9.71
C GLY A 59 -20.20 -10.48 9.93
N GLU A 60 -20.54 -9.46 9.14
CA GLU A 60 -21.82 -8.72 9.25
C GLU A 60 -22.83 -9.09 8.14
N THR A 61 -22.40 -9.88 7.16
CA THR A 61 -23.22 -10.42 6.07
C THR A 61 -23.17 -11.94 6.09
N ASP A 62 -24.17 -12.61 5.50
CA ASP A 62 -24.33 -14.08 5.49
C ASP A 62 -23.12 -14.85 4.90
N ASP A 63 -22.20 -14.15 4.24
CA ASP A 63 -20.93 -14.69 3.76
C ASP A 63 -19.84 -14.46 4.83
N ASN A 64 -19.31 -15.55 5.41
CA ASN A 64 -18.21 -15.58 6.40
C ASN A 64 -16.83 -15.17 5.79
N GLU A 65 -16.81 -14.16 4.93
CA GLU A 65 -15.60 -13.71 4.25
C GLU A 65 -14.82 -12.70 5.10
N ASP A 66 -13.50 -12.86 5.13
CA ASP A 66 -12.55 -11.96 5.80
C ASP A 66 -11.92 -11.04 4.75
N TYR A 67 -12.26 -9.75 4.81
CA TYR A 67 -11.75 -8.71 3.93
C TYR A 67 -10.61 -7.89 4.56
N SER A 68 -10.02 -8.37 5.66
CA SER A 68 -8.96 -7.64 6.39
C SER A 68 -7.77 -7.29 5.50
N ILE A 69 -7.33 -8.22 4.64
CA ILE A 69 -6.23 -7.96 3.69
C ILE A 69 -6.61 -6.86 2.71
N PHE A 70 -7.84 -6.90 2.17
CA PHE A 70 -8.29 -5.90 1.22
C PHE A 70 -8.36 -4.51 1.86
N VAL A 71 -8.95 -4.39 3.04
CA VAL A 71 -9.03 -3.11 3.76
C VAL A 71 -7.64 -2.56 4.07
N ASN A 72 -6.70 -3.41 4.49
CA ASN A 72 -5.33 -2.97 4.73
C ASN A 72 -4.60 -2.60 3.42
N PHE A 73 -4.91 -3.27 2.31
CA PHE A 73 -4.38 -2.92 0.99
C PHE A 73 -4.92 -1.57 0.50
N ILE A 74 -6.18 -1.24 0.77
CA ILE A 74 -6.75 0.10 0.51
C ILE A 74 -5.99 1.17 1.30
N LYS A 75 -5.82 0.95 2.61
CA LYS A 75 -5.09 1.88 3.50
C LYS A 75 -3.66 2.11 3.00
N LEU A 76 -2.95 1.03 2.66
CA LEU A 76 -1.59 1.11 2.11
C LEU A 76 -1.55 1.86 0.78
N SER A 77 -2.53 1.61 -0.09
CA SER A 77 -2.67 2.33 -1.37
C SER A 77 -2.94 3.82 -1.17
N SER A 78 -3.68 4.20 -0.12
CA SER A 78 -3.86 5.60 0.26
C SER A 78 -2.52 6.28 0.59
N ILE A 79 -1.64 5.59 1.32
CA ILE A 79 -0.29 6.09 1.61
C ILE A 79 0.52 6.23 0.31
N LEU A 80 0.45 5.25 -0.61
CA LEU A 80 1.05 5.37 -1.94
C LEU A 80 0.54 6.62 -2.68
N GLY A 81 -0.76 6.91 -2.61
CA GLY A 81 -1.34 8.13 -3.18
C GLY A 81 -0.69 9.41 -2.62
N GLU A 82 -0.49 9.47 -1.31
CA GLU A 82 0.23 10.57 -0.65
C GLU A 82 1.69 10.70 -1.14
N VAL A 83 2.40 9.57 -1.26
CA VAL A 83 3.78 9.55 -1.78
C VAL A 83 3.83 10.10 -3.20
N LEU A 84 2.96 9.63 -4.09
CA LEU A 84 2.92 10.08 -5.49
C LEU A 84 2.62 11.58 -5.59
N ARG A 85 1.69 12.08 -4.77
CA ARG A 85 1.29 13.50 -4.81
C ARG A 85 2.36 14.43 -4.23
N ARG A 86 2.95 14.07 -3.09
CA ARG A 86 3.87 14.93 -2.32
C ARG A 86 5.33 14.84 -2.76
N ILE A 87 5.74 13.75 -3.40
CA ILE A 87 7.13 13.53 -3.83
C ILE A 87 7.26 13.57 -5.36
N TYR A 88 6.30 12.99 -6.09
CA TYR A 88 6.45 12.76 -7.53
C TYR A 88 5.70 13.73 -8.44
N SER A 89 4.82 14.59 -7.90
CA SER A 89 4.11 15.58 -8.73
C SER A 89 5.05 16.70 -9.24
N PRO A 90 4.77 17.30 -10.41
CA PRO A 90 5.56 18.44 -10.92
C PRO A 90 5.61 19.61 -9.93
N LYS A 91 4.48 19.87 -9.26
CA LYS A 91 4.37 20.90 -8.23
C LYS A 91 5.15 20.55 -6.96
N ALA A 92 5.18 19.28 -6.57
CA ALA A 92 6.05 18.82 -5.50
C ALA A 92 7.52 19.05 -5.86
N LYS A 93 7.95 18.73 -7.08
CA LYS A 93 9.33 19.00 -7.52
C LYS A 93 9.69 20.50 -7.46
N SER A 94 8.75 21.39 -7.75
CA SER A 94 9.00 22.84 -7.65
C SER A 94 8.93 23.38 -6.21
N ILE A 95 8.16 22.76 -5.30
CA ILE A 95 8.09 23.13 -3.88
C ILE A 95 9.27 22.54 -3.09
N ASN A 96 9.71 21.34 -3.46
CA ASN A 96 10.82 20.60 -2.85
C ASN A 96 12.20 21.13 -3.29
N LEU A 97 12.27 22.34 -3.87
CA LEU A 97 13.52 23.06 -4.09
C LEU A 97 14.24 23.37 -2.76
N VAL A 98 13.50 23.39 -1.65
CA VAL A 98 14.06 23.52 -0.29
C VAL A 98 14.21 22.14 0.34
N GLU A 99 15.46 21.76 0.62
CA GLU A 99 15.82 20.44 1.14
C GLU A 99 15.12 20.10 2.48
N SER A 100 14.91 21.07 3.37
CA SER A 100 14.22 20.84 4.64
C SER A 100 12.75 20.41 4.48
N THR A 101 12.08 20.89 3.42
CA THR A 101 10.66 20.59 3.15
C THR A 101 10.50 19.16 2.63
N ILE A 102 11.42 18.69 1.78
CA ILE A 102 11.39 17.32 1.29
C ILE A 102 11.73 16.32 2.41
N ILE A 103 12.69 16.65 3.28
CA ILE A 103 13.06 15.82 4.43
C ILE A 103 11.88 15.61 5.37
N SER A 104 11.22 16.70 5.79
CA SER A 104 10.06 16.62 6.70
C SER A 104 8.88 15.87 6.08
N THR A 105 8.64 16.06 4.78
CA THR A 105 7.63 15.30 4.03
C THR A 105 7.93 13.80 4.04
N VAL A 106 9.19 13.42 3.81
CA VAL A 106 9.62 12.02 3.77
C VAL A 106 9.56 11.37 5.14
N GLN A 107 9.95 12.08 6.20
CA GLN A 107 9.80 11.61 7.58
C GLN A 107 8.32 11.36 7.93
N THR A 108 7.42 12.27 7.52
CA THR A 108 5.98 12.12 7.74
C THR A 108 5.43 10.89 7.01
N LEU A 109 5.78 10.70 5.74
CA LEU A 109 5.33 9.55 4.95
C LEU A 109 5.91 8.23 5.48
N GLN A 110 7.17 8.24 5.92
CA GLN A 110 7.81 7.08 6.55
C GLN A 110 7.12 6.72 7.87
N GLN A 111 6.72 7.71 8.66
CA GLN A 111 5.95 7.50 9.88
C GLN A 111 4.60 6.85 9.57
N MET A 112 3.86 7.35 8.58
CA MET A 112 2.59 6.75 8.15
C MET A 112 2.74 5.28 7.73
N LEU A 113 3.82 4.94 7.02
CA LEU A 113 4.14 3.55 6.65
C LEU A 113 4.42 2.69 7.88
N THR A 114 5.24 3.19 8.83
CA THR A 114 5.57 2.46 10.05
C THR A 114 4.34 2.23 10.93
N GLU A 115 3.52 3.27 11.13
CA GLU A 115 2.27 3.16 11.90
C GLU A 115 1.30 2.16 11.26
N TRP A 116 1.17 2.16 9.93
CA TRP A 116 0.36 1.18 9.21
C TRP A 116 0.87 -0.25 9.45
N PHE A 117 2.19 -0.47 9.42
CA PHE A 117 2.80 -1.78 9.64
C PHE A 117 2.67 -2.27 11.09
N ASP A 118 2.66 -1.34 12.06
CA ASP A 118 2.50 -1.65 13.48
C ASP A 118 1.04 -1.97 13.84
N GLN A 119 0.07 -1.36 13.14
CA GLN A 119 -1.36 -1.62 13.32
C GLN A 119 -1.86 -2.87 12.55
N LEU A 120 -1.01 -3.46 11.71
CA LEU A 120 -1.39 -4.58 10.86
C LEU A 120 -1.59 -5.85 11.70
N PRO A 121 -2.71 -6.57 11.55
CA PRO A 121 -2.93 -7.85 12.24
C PRO A 121 -1.84 -8.90 11.93
N ASP A 122 -1.53 -9.75 12.89
CA ASP A 122 -0.46 -10.76 12.77
C ASP A 122 -0.67 -11.76 11.62
N ASN A 123 -1.92 -12.02 11.24
CA ASN A 123 -2.25 -12.87 10.09
C ASN A 123 -1.98 -12.20 8.73
N CYS A 124 -1.75 -10.89 8.70
CA CYS A 124 -1.51 -10.09 7.49
C CYS A 124 -0.05 -9.66 7.33
N LYS A 125 0.78 -9.88 8.35
CA LYS A 125 2.15 -9.37 8.47
C LYS A 125 3.16 -10.52 8.38
N ILE A 126 4.23 -10.38 7.61
CA ILE A 126 5.35 -11.34 7.64
C ILE A 126 6.51 -10.74 8.43
N THR A 127 6.81 -11.34 9.58
CA THR A 127 7.95 -10.95 10.42
C THR A 127 9.24 -11.67 10.02
N SER A 128 10.38 -11.24 10.60
CA SER A 128 11.67 -11.92 10.38
C SER A 128 11.63 -13.35 10.88
N GLU A 129 10.99 -13.59 12.01
CA GLU A 129 10.83 -14.90 12.63
C GLU A 129 9.96 -15.80 11.76
N ASP A 130 8.90 -15.25 11.15
CA ASP A 130 8.06 -15.99 10.20
C ASP A 130 8.86 -16.42 8.96
N LEU A 131 9.74 -15.57 8.44
CA LEU A 131 10.60 -15.91 7.29
C LEU A 131 11.54 -17.08 7.60
N ILE A 132 12.13 -17.12 8.79
CA ILE A 132 13.00 -18.22 9.22
C ILE A 132 12.19 -19.52 9.28
N ARG A 133 11.00 -19.47 9.88
CA ARG A 133 10.10 -20.64 10.01
C ARG A 133 9.63 -21.15 8.64
N LEU A 134 9.15 -20.26 7.78
CA LEU A 134 8.60 -20.60 6.46
C LEU A 134 9.67 -21.13 5.50
N ARG A 135 10.95 -20.75 5.67
CA ARG A 135 12.08 -21.36 4.94
C ARG A 135 12.34 -22.80 5.34
N GLN A 136 12.11 -23.14 6.60
CA GLN A 136 12.34 -24.48 7.13
C GLN A 136 11.15 -25.40 6.84
N SER A 137 9.92 -24.88 6.92
CA SER A 137 8.70 -25.60 6.59
C SER A 137 7.74 -24.69 5.80
N PRO A 138 7.73 -24.75 4.46
CA PRO A 138 6.84 -23.94 3.64
C PRO A 138 5.42 -24.48 3.75
N GLU A 139 4.66 -23.95 4.70
CA GLU A 139 3.22 -24.18 4.79
C GLU A 139 2.47 -23.08 4.07
N ASN A 140 1.51 -23.46 3.22
CA ASN A 140 0.70 -22.52 2.45
C ASN A 140 -0.39 -21.91 3.35
N THR A 141 0.03 -21.01 4.24
CA THR A 141 -0.85 -20.31 5.17
C THR A 141 -1.44 -19.06 4.53
N LYS A 142 -2.65 -18.65 4.93
CA LYS A 142 -3.25 -17.36 4.51
C LYS A 142 -2.29 -16.17 4.70
N LYS A 143 -1.47 -16.25 5.76
CA LYS A 143 -0.41 -15.29 6.08
C LYS A 143 0.63 -15.15 4.96
N LEU A 144 0.98 -16.25 4.31
CA LEU A 144 1.90 -16.26 3.18
C LEU A 144 1.21 -15.87 1.88
N THR A 145 0.03 -16.46 1.60
CA THR A 145 -0.69 -16.27 0.32
C THR A 145 -1.23 -14.86 0.16
N GLU A 146 -1.73 -14.25 1.24
CA GLU A 146 -2.36 -12.93 1.21
C GLU A 146 -1.49 -11.84 1.87
N GLY A 147 -0.88 -12.16 3.02
CA GLY A 147 0.02 -11.24 3.72
C GLY A 147 1.35 -11.02 2.99
N GLY A 148 1.88 -12.04 2.31
CA GLY A 148 3.13 -11.94 1.56
C GLY A 148 3.11 -10.86 0.48
N PRO A 149 2.20 -10.94 -0.50
CA PRO A 149 2.07 -9.90 -1.52
C PRO A 149 1.80 -8.50 -0.94
N LEU A 150 1.02 -8.40 0.14
CA LEU A 150 0.79 -7.13 0.83
C LEU A 150 2.10 -6.55 1.40
N MET A 151 2.99 -7.38 1.94
CA MET A 151 4.32 -6.97 2.39
C MET A 151 5.22 -6.54 1.23
N LEU A 152 5.14 -7.22 0.07
CA LEU A 152 5.86 -6.77 -1.12
C LEU A 152 5.44 -5.36 -1.53
N CYS A 153 4.14 -5.06 -1.49
CA CYS A 153 3.61 -3.72 -1.73
C CYS A 153 4.15 -2.69 -0.73
N TYR A 154 4.18 -3.02 0.56
CA TYR A 154 4.71 -2.13 1.61
C TYR A 154 6.18 -1.76 1.36
N TYR A 155 7.03 -2.74 1.08
CA TYR A 155 8.44 -2.50 0.79
C TYR A 155 8.64 -1.79 -0.55
N ALA A 156 7.79 -2.04 -1.56
CA ALA A 156 7.82 -1.30 -2.81
C ALA A 156 7.57 0.20 -2.60
N ILE A 157 6.60 0.56 -1.75
CA ILE A 157 6.33 1.97 -1.41
C ILE A 157 7.49 2.57 -0.62
N THR A 158 8.09 1.80 0.30
CA THR A 158 9.28 2.24 1.07
C THR A 158 10.45 2.56 0.13
N MET A 159 10.74 1.67 -0.82
CA MET A 159 11.78 1.91 -1.84
C MET A 159 11.45 3.11 -2.72
N LEU A 160 10.19 3.26 -3.13
CA LEU A 160 9.73 4.41 -3.91
C LEU A 160 9.95 5.72 -3.13
N LEU A 161 9.56 5.78 -1.85
CA LEU A 161 9.72 6.97 -1.01
C LEU A 161 11.18 7.45 -0.92
N HIS A 162 12.13 6.51 -0.80
CA HIS A 162 13.55 6.82 -0.62
C HIS A 162 14.35 6.92 -1.93
N ARG A 163 13.77 6.56 -3.08
CA ARG A 163 14.48 6.49 -4.38
C ARG A 163 15.14 7.80 -4.78
N ASN A 164 14.49 8.94 -4.54
CA ASN A 164 15.02 10.25 -4.96
C ASN A 164 16.31 10.66 -4.21
N PHE A 165 16.49 10.21 -2.97
CA PHE A 165 17.72 10.49 -2.19
C PHE A 165 18.90 9.63 -2.61
N ILE A 166 18.65 8.47 -3.22
CA ILE A 166 19.69 7.56 -3.70
C ILE A 166 20.25 8.06 -5.03
N LEU A 167 19.39 8.57 -5.92
CA LEU A 167 19.80 9.05 -7.24
C LEU A 167 20.41 10.46 -7.23
N THR A 168 20.19 11.20 -6.14
CA THR A 168 20.80 12.53 -5.94
C THR A 168 22.15 12.33 -5.26
N GLU A 169 23.15 11.84 -6.01
CA GLU A 169 24.56 11.86 -5.60
C GLU A 169 25.15 13.28 -5.69
N ASN A 170 24.42 14.29 -5.18
CA ASN A 170 24.96 15.64 -5.10
C ASN A 170 25.69 15.79 -3.76
N GLU A 171 26.91 16.31 -3.83
CA GLU A 171 27.85 16.54 -2.72
C GLU A 171 27.32 17.47 -1.60
N GLU A 172 26.10 18.00 -1.75
CA GLU A 172 25.50 19.01 -0.88
C GLU A 172 24.39 18.49 0.06
N SER A 173 23.92 17.24 -0.08
CA SER A 173 22.90 16.69 0.83
C SER A 173 23.49 16.29 2.20
N PRO A 174 22.76 16.48 3.33
CA PRO A 174 23.20 16.01 4.64
C PRO A 174 23.45 14.50 4.61
N ILE A 175 24.73 14.12 4.73
CA ILE A 175 25.25 12.75 4.62
C ILE A 175 24.42 11.73 5.44
N SER A 176 23.83 12.16 6.57
CA SER A 176 23.01 11.30 7.44
C SER A 176 21.74 10.77 6.76
N ILE A 177 20.97 11.60 6.05
CA ILE A 177 19.66 11.22 5.50
C ILE A 177 19.81 10.34 4.26
N GLN A 178 20.83 10.62 3.45
CA GLN A 178 21.18 9.76 2.32
C GLN A 178 21.60 8.38 2.83
N SER A 179 22.45 8.32 3.87
CA SER A 179 22.90 7.05 4.44
C SER A 179 21.73 6.22 5.01
N ASP A 180 20.78 6.85 5.69
CA ASP A 180 19.58 6.20 6.20
C ASP A 180 18.63 5.72 5.09
N SER A 181 18.45 6.54 4.05
CA SER A 181 17.63 6.16 2.89
C SER A 181 18.20 4.97 2.14
N VAL A 182 19.53 4.95 1.94
CA VAL A 182 20.25 3.82 1.34
C VAL A 182 20.10 2.57 2.20
N ARG A 183 20.28 2.69 3.52
CA ARG A 183 20.12 1.56 4.46
C ARG A 183 18.71 0.98 4.39
N ARG A 184 17.68 1.83 4.47
CA ARG A 184 16.26 1.42 4.38
C ARG A 184 15.93 0.73 3.07
N CYS A 185 16.40 1.26 1.94
CA CYS A 185 16.20 0.62 0.64
C CYS A 185 16.91 -0.74 0.54
N LYS A 186 18.13 -0.87 1.07
CA LYS A 186 18.83 -2.16 1.11
C LYS A 186 18.09 -3.18 1.96
N GLU A 187 17.64 -2.79 3.15
CA GLU A 187 16.84 -3.63 4.03
C GLU A 187 15.53 -4.04 3.34
N ALA A 188 14.79 -3.09 2.77
CA ALA A 188 13.53 -3.36 2.06
C ALA A 188 13.73 -4.30 0.86
N ALA A 189 14.77 -4.09 0.05
CA ALA A 189 15.08 -4.96 -1.09
C ALA A 189 15.42 -6.39 -0.64
N ALA A 190 16.21 -6.55 0.43
CA ALA A 190 16.51 -7.86 1.00
C ALA A 190 15.23 -8.57 1.46
N ARG A 191 14.34 -7.87 2.17
CA ARG A 191 13.05 -8.44 2.61
C ARG A 191 12.14 -8.82 1.45
N VAL A 192 12.08 -8.00 0.41
CA VAL A 192 11.32 -8.31 -0.81
C VAL A 192 11.81 -9.61 -1.43
N ILE A 193 13.12 -9.78 -1.57
CA ILE A 193 13.71 -11.02 -2.11
C ILE A 193 13.36 -12.20 -1.21
N ASP A 194 13.58 -12.06 0.11
CA ASP A 194 13.33 -13.12 1.07
C ASP A 194 11.87 -13.61 1.06
N ILE A 195 10.92 -12.67 0.95
CA ILE A 195 9.49 -12.93 0.87
C ILE A 195 9.11 -13.51 -0.50
N ALA A 196 9.58 -12.92 -1.60
CA ALA A 196 9.23 -13.34 -2.95
C ALA A 196 9.71 -14.77 -3.26
N CYS A 197 10.82 -15.22 -2.66
CA CYS A 197 11.31 -16.58 -2.81
C CYS A 197 10.41 -17.65 -2.17
N ILE A 198 9.58 -17.28 -1.17
CA ILE A 198 8.74 -18.23 -0.45
C ILE A 198 7.26 -18.17 -0.88
N ILE A 199 6.79 -17.06 -1.44
CA ILE A 199 5.40 -16.94 -1.90
C ILE A 199 5.20 -17.83 -3.15
N PRO A 200 4.13 -18.64 -3.20
CA PRO A 200 3.76 -19.34 -4.42
C PRO A 200 3.51 -18.37 -5.58
N ARG A 201 4.11 -18.65 -6.74
CA ARG A 201 4.08 -17.73 -7.91
C ARG A 201 2.67 -17.26 -8.30
N MET A 202 1.67 -18.12 -8.15
CA MET A 202 0.28 -17.81 -8.50
C MET A 202 -0.36 -16.81 -7.53
N ASP A 203 0.04 -16.79 -6.26
CA ASP A 203 -0.57 -15.89 -5.26
C ASP A 203 -0.17 -14.44 -5.50
N ILE A 204 1.05 -14.20 -6.01
CA ILE A 204 1.50 -12.88 -6.45
C ILE A 204 0.61 -12.37 -7.60
N VAL A 205 0.27 -13.24 -8.55
CA VAL A 205 -0.54 -12.87 -9.72
C VAL A 205 -2.00 -12.64 -9.33
N ASN A 206 -2.51 -13.42 -8.39
CA ASN A 206 -3.91 -13.34 -7.94
C ASN A 206 -4.15 -12.20 -6.93
N PHE A 207 -3.11 -11.69 -6.28
CA PHE A 207 -3.21 -10.58 -5.34
C PHE A 207 -3.73 -9.31 -6.04
N GLY A 208 -4.74 -8.67 -5.45
CA GLY A 208 -5.37 -7.47 -6.02
C GLY A 208 -6.60 -7.74 -6.88
N TRP A 209 -6.67 -8.88 -7.57
CA TRP A 209 -7.74 -9.18 -8.54
C TRP A 209 -8.97 -9.86 -7.91
N ASN A 210 -8.79 -10.55 -6.77
CA ASN A 210 -9.87 -11.28 -6.10
C ASN A 210 -10.69 -10.44 -5.10
N PHE A 211 -10.39 -9.14 -4.94
CA PHE A 211 -11.05 -8.34 -3.89
C PHE A 211 -12.45 -7.81 -4.26
N ALA A 212 -12.82 -7.89 -5.56
CA ALA A 212 -14.12 -7.44 -6.06
C ALA A 212 -15.16 -8.58 -6.25
N GLY A 213 -14.76 -9.85 -6.12
CA GLY A 213 -15.62 -11.04 -6.26
C GLY A 213 -14.80 -12.30 -5.92
N ILE A 214 -15.37 -13.33 -5.29
CA ILE A 214 -16.63 -14.03 -5.60
C ILE A 214 -17.71 -13.78 -4.54
#